data_AF-A0A8S3FQ93-F1
#
_entry.id   AF-A0A8S3FQ93-F1
#
_cell.length_a   1.000
_cell.length_b   1.000
_cell.length_c   1.000
_cell.angle_alpha   90.00
_cell.angle_beta   90.00
_cell.angle_gamma   90.00
#
_symmetry.space_group_name_H-M   'P 1'
#
loop_
_entity.id
_entity.type
_entity.pdbx_description
1 polymer ?
#
loop_
_entity_poly.entity_id
_entity_poly.type
_entity_poly.pdbx_seq_one_letter_code
_entity_poly.pdbx_strand_id
1 'polypeptide(L)' 'MVYLANYGIVHGDLACRNVLVFRFHNSNPQENLVKLTDFGLTRASTLY' A
#
# COMPACT_ATOMS: atom_id res chain seq x y z
N MET A 1 1.65 1.79 -4.87
CA MET A 1 2.85 2.49 -4.35
C MET A 1 3.20 3.78 -5.09
N VAL A 2 2.82 3.95 -6.37
CA VAL A 2 3.09 5.20 -7.13
C VAL A 2 2.60 6.45 -6.38
N TYR A 3 1.42 6.41 -5.77
CA TYR A 3 0.93 7.51 -4.93
C TYR A 3 1.90 7.84 -3.78
N LEU A 4 2.24 6.86 -2.93
CA LEU A 4 3.20 7.09 -1.82
C LEU A 4 4.55 7.60 -2.33
N ALA A 5 5.06 7.03 -3.42
CA ALA A 5 6.33 7.45 -4.03
C ALA A 5 6.29 8.90 -4.53
N ASN A 6 5.18 9.36 -5.12
CA ASN A 6 5.00 10.75 -5.55
C ASN A 6 5.04 11.74 -4.38
N TYR A 7 4.73 11.30 -3.16
CA TYR A 7 4.86 12.11 -1.94
C TYR A 7 6.19 11.88 -1.20
N GLY A 8 7.14 11.15 -1.81
CA GLY A 8 8.40 10.80 -1.16
C GLY A 8 8.21 9.90 0.05
N ILE A 9 7.16 9.07 0.08
CA ILE A 9 6.87 8.17 1.20
C ILE A 9 7.24 6.74 0.81
N VAL A 10 8.11 6.12 1.60
CA VAL A 10 8.42 4.69 1.52
C VAL A 10 7.84 3.99 2.73
N HIS A 11 6.93 3.04 2.53
CA HIS A 11 6.21 2.33 3.60
C HIS A 11 7.15 1.53 4.52
N GLY A 12 8.28 1.03 4.01
CA GLY A 12 9.31 0.33 4.78
C GLY A 12 9.01 -1.12 5.18
N ASP A 13 7.73 -1.53 5.18
CA ASP A 13 7.30 -2.91 5.50
C ASP A 13 6.12 -3.35 4.62
N LEU A 14 6.32 -3.36 3.30
CA LEU A 14 5.28 -3.83 2.38
C LEU A 14 5.23 -5.36 2.39
N ALA A 15 4.20 -5.92 3.02
CA ALA A 15 3.93 -7.35 3.09
C ALA A 15 2.42 -7.63 3.01
N CYS A 16 2.01 -8.84 2.62
CA CYS A 16 0.58 -9.21 2.51
C CYS A 16 -0.21 -8.98 3.81
N ARG A 17 0.41 -9.19 4.98
CA ARG A 17 -0.21 -8.91 6.29
C ARG A 17 -0.60 -7.42 6.48
N ASN A 18 0.09 -6.52 5.77
CA ASN A 18 -0.12 -5.07 5.80
C ASN A 18 -1.02 -4.59 4.64
N VAL A 19 -1.63 -5.52 3.89
CA VAL A 19 -2.63 -5.25 2.86
C VAL A 19 -3.98 -5.78 3.34
N LEU A 20 -4.84 -4.88 3.79
CA LEU A 20 -6.18 -5.25 4.27
C LEU A 20 -7.16 -5.27 3.10
N VAL A 21 -7.92 -6.37 2.98
CA VAL A 21 -8.93 -6.54 1.95
C VAL A 21 -10.29 -6.07 2.48
N PHE A 22 -10.85 -5.05 1.84
CA PHE A 22 -12.18 -4.48 2.17
C PHE A 22 -13.28 -4.99 1.26
N ARG A 23 -12.92 -5.42 0.05
CA ARG A 23 -13.82 -6.01 -0.93
C ARG A 23 -13.06 -7.01 -1.77
N PHE A 24 -13.67 -8.17 -1.99
CA PHE A 24 -13.11 -9.25 -2.80
C PHE A 24 -14.14 -9.75 -3.81
N HIS A 25 -13.75 -9.75 -5.08
CA HIS A 25 -14.49 -10.21 -6.24
C HIS A 25 -13.64 -11.20 -7.02
N ASN A 26 -14.03 -12.47 -6.96
CA ASN A 26 -13.29 -13.56 -7.60
C ASN A 26 -13.34 -13.48 -9.14
N SER A 27 -14.51 -13.12 -9.70
CA SER A 27 -14.73 -13.04 -11.14
C SER A 27 -14.28 -11.71 -11.76
N ASN A 28 -14.17 -10.64 -10.96
CA ASN A 28 -13.67 -9.35 -11.41
C ASN A 28 -12.62 -8.78 -10.43
N PRO A 29 -11.34 -9.20 -10.53
CA PRO A 29 -10.30 -8.79 -9.59
C PRO A 29 -10.04 -7.27 -9.53
N GLN A 30 -10.44 -6.50 -10.56
CA GLN A 30 -10.28 -5.03 -10.56
C GLN A 30 -11.26 -4.34 -9.60
N GLU A 31 -12.33 -5.02 -9.20
CA GLU A 31 -13.26 -4.54 -8.18
C GLU A 31 -12.81 -4.89 -6.75
N ASN A 32 -11.63 -5.51 -6.60
CA ASN A 32 -11.04 -5.70 -5.29
C ASN A 32 -10.63 -4.35 -4.69
N LEU A 33 -11.01 -4.13 -3.44
CA LEU A 33 -10.62 -2.93 -2.70
C LEU A 33 -9.68 -3.36 -1.59
N VAL A 34 -8.45 -2.84 -1.64
CA VAL A 34 -7.45 -3.05 -0.59
C VAL A 34 -6.96 -1.73 -0.04
N LYS A 35 -6.50 -1.74 1.21
CA LYS A 35 -5.81 -0.61 1.82
C LYS A 35 -4.52 -1.07 2.47
N LEU A 36 -3.50 -0.23 2.37
CA LEU A 36 -2.25 -0.43 3.11
C LEU A 36 -2.44 0.00 4.56
N THR A 37 -1.80 -0.72 5.47
CA THR A 37 -1.79 -0.46 6.91
C THR A 37 -0.38 -0.61 7.46
N ASP A 38 -0.19 -0.28 8.74
CA ASP A 38 1.07 -0.41 9.48
C ASP A 38 2.22 0.41 8.89
N PHE A 39 2.08 1.73 9.03
CA PHE A 39 3.09 2.70 8.62
C PHE A 39 4.22 2.87 9.67
N GLY A 40 4.37 1.95 10.63
CA GLY A 40 5.32 2.07 11.74
C GLY A 40 6.80 2.18 11.32
N LEU A 41 7.14 1.65 10.14
CA LEU A 41 8.49 1.72 9.54
C LEU A 41 8.58 2.69 8.35
N THR A 42 7.60 3.59 8.22
CA THR A 42 7.55 4.53 7.11
C THR A 42 8.66 5.57 7.21
N ARG A 43 9.25 5.90 6.07
CA ARG A 43 10.33 6.88 5.96
C ARG A 43 10.01 7.89 4.85
N ALA A 44 10.36 9.14 5.12
CA ALA A 44 10.52 10.13 4.06
C ALA A 44 11.73 9.72 3.22
N SER A 45 11.50 9.49 1.94
CA SER A 45 12.51 9.24 0.94
C SER A 45 12.76 10.54 0.20
N THR A 46 13.90 11.16 0.47
CA THR A 46 14.47 12.29 -0.28
C THR A 46 15.23 11.82 -1.53
N LEU A 47 14.87 10.67 -2.11
CA LEU A 47 15.39 10.24 -3.43
C LEU A 47 14.78 11.08 -4.56
N TYR A 48 14.86 12.40 -4.47
CA TYR A 48 14.86 13.41 -5.53
C TYR A 48 15.37 14.72 -4.93
#